data_AF-A0A2H3BVG1-F1
#
_entry.id   AF-A0A2H3BVG1-F1
#
_cell.length_a   1.000
_cell.length_b   1.000
_cell.length_c   1.000
_cell.angle_alpha   90.00
_cell.angle_beta   90.00
_cell.angle_gamma   90.00
#
_symmetry.space_group_name_H-M   'P 1'
#
loop_
_entity.id
_entity.type
_entity.pdbx_description
1 polymer ?
#
loop_
_entity_poly.entity_id
_entity_poly.type
_entity_poly.pdbx_seq_one_letter_code
_entity_poly.pdbx_strand_id
1 'polypeptide(L)'
;PSASSTSRPANVQDDTSASSLPAGPEPESTSDPLQIAAQVYPWMYMTSTLDACFKDAEATAKRDLETKAKELEAEEANISDERIRFEAERLIEFYDELASDKFAKEAPTIMQHFLSHGDSCTECESEALKIASQDFDLDYTPGPSPLTIFNSMMDKLDRLQDEAIELKTRISDLDPPGNDEENKESTAARTQIIPLFKACLPVLRARTANLAMAQQLIEGAKENYSMALHLKMLEMD
;
A
#
# COMPACT_ATOMS: atom_id res chain seq x y z
N PRO A 1 11.28 -34.37 12.99
CA PRO A 1 12.20 -34.76 11.89
C PRO A 1 13.65 -34.55 12.33
N SER A 2 14.24 -35.64 12.82
CA SER A 2 15.54 -35.69 13.48
C SER A 2 16.68 -35.61 12.46
N ALA A 3 17.71 -34.82 12.76
CA ALA A 3 18.95 -34.74 11.99
C ALA A 3 19.80 -36.00 12.26
N SER A 4 20.12 -36.74 11.19
CA SER A 4 21.02 -37.90 11.25
C SER A 4 22.45 -37.49 10.97
N SER A 5 23.27 -37.55 12.02
CA SER A 5 24.74 -37.60 11.96
C SER A 5 25.18 -38.95 11.37
N THR A 6 26.20 -38.97 10.51
CA THR A 6 26.86 -40.22 10.09
C THR A 6 28.38 -40.04 10.01
N SER A 7 29.01 -40.43 11.11
CA SER A 7 30.11 -41.39 11.26
C SER A 7 31.19 -41.52 10.16
N ARG A 8 32.40 -41.15 10.54
CA ARG A 8 33.71 -41.52 9.96
C ARG A 8 34.13 -42.92 10.43
N PRO A 9 34.66 -43.82 9.60
CA PRO A 9 35.31 -45.02 10.08
C PRO A 9 36.81 -44.78 10.34
N ALA A 10 37.29 -45.42 11.40
CA ALA A 10 38.68 -45.55 11.76
C ALA A 10 39.23 -46.92 11.31
N ASN A 11 40.56 -47.01 11.35
CA ASN A 11 41.38 -48.21 11.49
C ASN A 11 41.77 -48.92 10.17
N VAL A 12 43.08 -49.13 9.94
CA VAL A 12 43.84 -50.32 10.36
C VAL A 12 45.34 -50.00 10.25
N GLN A 13 46.04 -50.21 11.36
CA GLN A 13 47.49 -50.33 11.48
C GLN A 13 47.81 -51.82 11.40
N ASP A 14 48.82 -52.21 10.62
CA ASP A 14 49.41 -53.55 10.71
C ASP A 14 50.93 -53.45 10.47
N ASP A 15 51.68 -53.90 11.47
CA ASP A 15 53.13 -54.06 11.47
C ASP A 15 53.46 -55.48 10.98
N THR A 16 54.38 -55.66 10.02
CA THR A 16 55.30 -56.82 10.07
C THR A 16 56.60 -56.58 9.29
N SER A 17 57.68 -57.01 9.95
CA SER A 17 59.12 -56.89 9.69
C SER A 17 59.70 -57.34 8.33
N ALA A 18 60.69 -56.55 7.90
CA ALA A 18 62.00 -56.86 7.29
C ALA A 18 62.23 -58.14 6.46
N SER A 19 62.73 -57.97 5.23
CA SER A 19 63.90 -58.74 4.72
C SER A 19 64.56 -58.10 3.49
N SER A 20 65.86 -57.82 3.63
CA SER A 20 66.98 -57.77 2.66
C SER A 20 66.81 -57.34 1.19
N LEU A 21 67.62 -56.35 0.81
CA LEU A 21 68.10 -56.02 -0.55
C LEU A 21 68.85 -57.20 -1.19
N PRO A 22 68.86 -57.26 -2.54
CA PRO A 22 70.15 -57.18 -3.20
C PRO A 22 70.18 -56.10 -4.30
N ALA A 23 71.38 -55.56 -4.47
CA ALA A 23 71.72 -54.52 -5.42
C ALA A 23 71.79 -55.03 -6.87
N GLY A 24 71.45 -54.13 -7.79
CA GLY A 24 71.88 -54.12 -9.19
C GLY A 24 70.73 -54.15 -10.21
N PRO A 25 70.99 -53.79 -11.48
CA PRO A 25 71.86 -52.74 -12.02
C PRO A 25 71.02 -51.52 -12.48
N GLU A 26 71.68 -50.46 -12.93
CA GLU A 26 71.07 -49.29 -13.56
C GLU A 26 70.02 -49.68 -14.62
N PRO A 27 68.85 -49.04 -14.69
CA PRO A 27 67.88 -49.32 -15.74
C PRO A 27 68.42 -48.81 -17.07
N GLU A 28 68.94 -49.75 -17.86
CA GLU A 28 69.23 -49.55 -19.27
C GLU A 28 67.99 -49.01 -19.98
N SER A 29 68.16 -47.79 -20.49
CA SER A 29 67.31 -47.13 -21.47
C SER A 29 67.15 -48.01 -22.72
N THR A 30 66.22 -48.95 -22.69
CA THR A 30 65.63 -49.52 -23.90
C THR A 30 64.12 -49.40 -23.76
N SER A 31 63.62 -48.26 -24.20
CA SER A 31 62.22 -47.99 -24.46
C SER A 31 61.73 -48.95 -25.54
N ASP A 32 61.47 -50.19 -25.15
CA ASP A 32 60.72 -51.15 -25.96
C ASP A 32 59.36 -50.50 -26.26
N PRO A 33 59.06 -50.19 -27.54
CA PRO A 33 57.79 -49.61 -27.93
C PRO A 33 56.59 -50.42 -27.43
N LEU A 34 56.77 -51.74 -27.24
CA LEU A 34 55.74 -52.63 -26.72
C LEU A 34 55.48 -52.43 -25.21
N GLN A 35 56.51 -52.20 -24.40
CA GLN A 35 56.36 -51.87 -22.97
C GLN A 35 55.73 -50.49 -22.78
N ILE A 36 56.11 -49.51 -23.60
CA ILE A 36 55.50 -48.17 -23.57
C ILE A 36 54.03 -48.27 -23.98
N ALA A 37 53.71 -49.02 -25.05
CA ALA A 37 52.33 -49.25 -25.46
C ALA A 37 51.52 -49.94 -24.35
N ALA A 38 52.06 -51.00 -23.72
CA ALA A 38 51.38 -51.72 -22.64
C ALA A 38 51.07 -50.85 -21.41
N GLN A 39 51.89 -49.82 -21.13
CA GLN A 39 51.65 -48.88 -20.03
C GLN A 39 50.73 -47.71 -20.42
N VAL A 40 50.83 -47.21 -21.64
CA VAL A 40 50.11 -46.00 -22.08
C VAL A 40 48.69 -46.31 -22.57
N TYR A 41 48.47 -47.45 -23.23
CA TYR A 41 47.14 -47.80 -23.76
C TYR A 41 46.06 -47.96 -22.69
N PRO A 42 46.30 -48.61 -21.53
CA PRO A 42 45.30 -48.67 -20.46
C PRO A 42 44.90 -47.30 -19.93
N TRP A 43 45.86 -46.39 -19.77
CA TRP A 43 45.58 -45.03 -19.29
C TRP A 43 44.81 -44.20 -20.33
N MET A 44 45.18 -44.30 -21.61
CA MET A 44 44.41 -43.68 -22.71
C MET A 44 42.98 -44.24 -22.80
N TYR A 45 42.82 -45.56 -22.67
CA TYR A 45 41.50 -46.20 -22.66
C TYR A 45 40.66 -45.73 -21.48
N MET A 46 41.23 -45.71 -20.26
CA MET A 46 40.53 -45.25 -19.06
C MET A 46 40.14 -43.78 -19.15
N THR A 47 41.05 -42.91 -19.58
CA THR A 47 40.77 -41.48 -19.75
C THR A 47 39.72 -41.22 -20.83
N SER A 48 39.77 -41.94 -21.96
CA SER A 48 38.74 -41.87 -23.00
C SER A 48 37.38 -42.38 -22.49
N THR A 49 37.36 -43.44 -21.69
CA THR A 49 36.11 -43.98 -21.14
C THR A 49 35.51 -43.01 -20.12
N LEU A 50 36.32 -42.41 -19.26
CA LEU A 50 35.89 -41.39 -18.31
C LEU A 50 35.39 -40.12 -19.01
N ASP A 51 36.08 -39.66 -20.05
CA ASP A 51 35.65 -38.51 -20.86
C ASP A 51 34.30 -38.78 -21.54
N ALA A 52 34.10 -40.00 -22.06
CA ALA A 52 32.81 -40.43 -22.59
C ALA A 52 31.71 -40.42 -21.50
N CYS A 53 31.98 -41.02 -20.33
CA CYS A 53 31.03 -40.99 -19.21
C CYS A 53 30.72 -39.56 -18.73
N PHE A 54 31.72 -38.68 -18.72
CA PHE A 54 31.53 -37.28 -18.32
C PHE A 54 30.66 -36.53 -19.32
N LYS A 55 30.90 -36.71 -20.63
CA LYS A 55 30.07 -36.12 -21.69
C LYS A 55 28.64 -36.63 -21.66
N ASP A 56 28.45 -37.92 -21.41
CA ASP A 56 27.11 -38.51 -21.26
C ASP A 56 26.38 -37.98 -20.03
N ALA A 57 27.09 -37.87 -18.89
CA ALA A 57 26.56 -37.28 -17.67
C ALA A 57 26.23 -35.80 -17.84
N GLU A 58 27.09 -35.02 -18.51
CA GLU A 58 26.88 -33.60 -18.80
C GLU A 58 25.67 -33.41 -19.73
N ALA A 59 25.56 -34.21 -20.79
CA ALA A 59 24.43 -34.16 -21.71
C ALA A 59 23.12 -34.54 -21.02
N THR A 60 23.16 -35.51 -20.09
CA THR A 60 22.01 -35.91 -19.29
C THR A 60 21.60 -34.79 -18.32
N ALA A 61 22.55 -34.22 -17.58
CA ALA A 61 22.28 -33.12 -16.67
C ALA A 61 21.71 -31.89 -17.40
N LYS A 62 22.21 -31.55 -18.58
CA LYS A 62 21.65 -30.45 -19.40
C LYS A 62 20.22 -30.73 -19.82
N ARG A 63 19.93 -31.95 -20.28
CA ARG A 63 18.57 -32.34 -20.68
C ARG A 63 17.60 -32.31 -19.51
N ASP A 64 18.04 -32.76 -18.33
CA ASP A 64 17.22 -32.73 -17.13
C ASP A 64 16.94 -31.29 -16.67
N LEU A 65 17.95 -30.41 -16.73
CA LEU A 65 17.78 -28.98 -16.44
C LEU A 65 16.82 -28.30 -17.43
N GLU A 66 16.96 -28.56 -18.72
CA GLU A 66 16.05 -28.02 -19.74
C GLU A 66 14.62 -28.52 -19.54
N THR A 67 14.46 -29.78 -19.14
CA THR A 67 13.13 -30.36 -18.85
C THR A 67 12.53 -29.69 -17.62
N LYS A 68 13.30 -29.54 -16.54
CA LYS A 68 12.84 -28.85 -15.32
C LYS A 68 12.54 -27.38 -15.55
N ALA A 69 13.34 -26.70 -16.37
CA ALA A 69 13.08 -25.30 -16.72
C ALA A 69 11.74 -25.14 -17.45
N LYS A 70 11.43 -26.03 -18.40
CA LYS A 70 10.14 -26.04 -19.11
C LYS A 70 8.97 -26.38 -18.20
N GLU A 71 9.14 -27.33 -17.29
CA GLU A 71 8.11 -27.67 -16.29
C GLU A 71 7.82 -26.46 -15.38
N LEU A 72 8.85 -25.80 -14.86
CA LEU A 72 8.69 -24.61 -14.02
C LEU A 72 8.04 -23.45 -14.78
N GLU A 73 8.43 -23.20 -16.02
CA GLU A 73 7.81 -22.15 -16.84
C GLU A 73 6.31 -22.42 -17.06
N ALA A 74 5.93 -23.69 -17.28
CA ALA A 74 4.53 -24.06 -17.41
C ALA A 74 3.75 -23.93 -16.10
N GLU A 75 4.35 -24.31 -14.96
CA GLU A 75 3.74 -24.15 -13.63
C GLU A 75 3.59 -22.67 -13.26
N GLU A 76 4.61 -21.84 -13.50
CA GLU A 76 4.57 -20.40 -13.26
C GLU A 76 3.52 -19.71 -14.13
N ALA A 77 3.39 -20.12 -15.40
CA ALA A 77 2.33 -19.62 -16.28
C ALA A 77 0.93 -19.98 -15.74
N ASN A 78 0.72 -21.21 -15.27
CA ASN A 78 -0.56 -21.62 -14.69
C ASN A 78 -0.88 -20.87 -13.39
N ILE A 79 0.09 -20.72 -12.49
CA ILE A 79 -0.07 -19.96 -11.24
C ILE A 79 -0.40 -18.50 -11.54
N SER A 80 0.26 -17.91 -12.55
CA SER A 80 -0.02 -16.54 -12.97
C SER A 80 -1.45 -16.40 -13.50
N ASP A 81 -1.92 -17.35 -14.30
CA ASP A 81 -3.30 -17.33 -14.84
C ASP A 81 -4.35 -17.53 -13.74
N GLU A 82 -4.13 -18.49 -12.83
CA GLU A 82 -4.99 -18.71 -11.67
C GLU A 82 -5.10 -17.46 -10.79
N ARG A 83 -3.97 -16.76 -10.58
CA ARG A 83 -3.95 -15.51 -9.82
C ARG A 83 -4.76 -14.42 -10.52
N ILE A 84 -4.61 -14.26 -11.84
CA ILE A 84 -5.38 -13.27 -12.61
C ILE A 84 -6.88 -13.59 -12.52
N ARG A 85 -7.26 -14.87 -12.70
CA ARG A 85 -8.65 -15.30 -12.61
C ARG A 85 -9.22 -15.03 -11.22
N PHE A 86 -8.50 -15.40 -10.17
CA PHE A 86 -8.92 -15.16 -8.80
C PHE A 86 -9.07 -13.67 -8.48
N GLU A 87 -8.12 -12.83 -8.91
CA GLU A 87 -8.20 -11.39 -8.74
C GLU A 87 -9.40 -10.79 -9.51
N ALA A 88 -9.69 -11.31 -10.70
CA ALA A 88 -10.85 -10.91 -11.49
C ALA A 88 -12.17 -11.32 -10.85
N GLU A 89 -12.29 -12.57 -10.37
CA GLU A 89 -13.48 -13.07 -9.65
C GLU A 89 -13.75 -12.22 -8.40
N ARG A 90 -12.71 -11.98 -7.58
CA ARG A 90 -12.81 -11.12 -6.39
C ARG A 90 -13.26 -9.70 -6.73
N LEU A 91 -12.80 -9.17 -7.86
CA LEU A 91 -13.17 -7.82 -8.30
C LEU A 91 -14.61 -7.76 -8.82
N ILE A 92 -15.07 -8.79 -9.52
CA ILE A 92 -16.45 -8.91 -9.98
C ILE A 92 -17.38 -9.00 -8.78
N GLU A 93 -17.08 -9.85 -7.80
CA GLU A 93 -17.85 -9.96 -6.55
C GLU A 93 -17.96 -8.59 -5.86
N PHE A 94 -16.84 -7.87 -5.74
CA PHE A 94 -16.84 -6.52 -5.19
C PHE A 94 -17.74 -5.54 -5.95
N TYR A 95 -17.76 -5.58 -7.29
CA TYR A 95 -18.59 -4.68 -8.08
C TYR A 95 -20.08 -5.07 -8.06
N ASP A 96 -20.41 -6.36 -8.04
CA ASP A 96 -21.78 -6.84 -7.92
C ASP A 96 -22.36 -6.51 -6.52
N GLU A 97 -21.53 -6.64 -5.47
CA GLU A 97 -21.84 -6.17 -4.12
C GLU A 97 -22.09 -4.65 -4.10
N LEU A 98 -21.22 -3.86 -4.74
CA LEU A 98 -21.45 -2.43 -4.89
C LEU A 98 -22.72 -2.12 -5.69
N ALA A 99 -23.06 -2.88 -6.73
CA ALA A 99 -24.25 -2.57 -7.52
C ALA A 99 -25.56 -2.81 -6.75
N SER A 100 -25.58 -3.76 -5.82
CA SER A 100 -26.77 -4.20 -5.08
C SER A 100 -27.01 -3.44 -3.76
N ASP A 101 -25.95 -2.88 -3.17
CA ASP A 101 -26.00 -2.30 -1.84
C ASP A 101 -26.60 -0.87 -1.82
N LYS A 102 -27.48 -0.60 -0.85
CA LYS A 102 -27.96 0.75 -0.51
C LYS A 102 -26.77 1.69 -0.22
N PHE A 103 -25.71 1.15 0.37
CA PHE A 103 -24.44 1.82 0.60
C PHE A 103 -23.88 2.46 -0.67
N ALA A 104 -23.96 1.78 -1.81
CA ALA A 104 -23.36 2.30 -3.04
C ALA A 104 -24.12 3.46 -3.67
N LYS A 105 -25.39 3.69 -3.28
CA LYS A 105 -26.13 4.90 -3.65
C LYS A 105 -25.84 6.04 -2.67
N GLU A 106 -25.71 5.72 -1.40
CA GLU A 106 -25.52 6.72 -0.34
C GLU A 106 -24.07 7.22 -0.27
N ALA A 107 -23.08 6.34 -0.38
CA ALA A 107 -21.67 6.67 -0.25
C ALA A 107 -21.20 7.74 -1.26
N PRO A 108 -21.48 7.63 -2.58
CA PRO A 108 -21.11 8.70 -3.52
C PRO A 108 -21.79 10.03 -3.21
N THR A 109 -23.06 9.99 -2.78
CA THR A 109 -23.83 11.18 -2.41
C THR A 109 -23.21 11.88 -1.19
N ILE A 110 -22.82 11.10 -0.17
CA ILE A 110 -22.14 11.61 1.03
C ILE A 110 -20.78 12.20 0.67
N MET A 111 -20.00 11.52 -0.19
CA MET A 111 -18.70 12.03 -0.62
C MET A 111 -18.82 13.32 -1.45
N GLN A 112 -19.78 13.39 -2.36
CA GLN A 112 -20.05 14.60 -3.13
C GLN A 112 -20.50 15.75 -2.23
N HIS A 113 -21.33 15.47 -1.23
CA HIS A 113 -21.72 16.46 -0.23
C HIS A 113 -20.51 16.93 0.58
N PHE A 114 -19.60 16.04 0.99
CA PHE A 114 -18.37 16.39 1.69
C PHE A 114 -17.44 17.31 0.87
N LEU A 115 -17.34 17.07 -0.44
CA LEU A 115 -16.52 17.90 -1.32
C LEU A 115 -17.14 19.29 -1.49
N SER A 116 -18.42 19.36 -1.88
CA SER A 116 -19.13 20.64 -2.05
C SER A 116 -19.21 21.46 -0.77
N HIS A 117 -19.42 20.83 0.39
CA HIS A 117 -19.33 21.47 1.70
C HIS A 117 -17.95 22.08 1.95
N GLY A 118 -16.88 21.40 1.54
CA GLY A 118 -15.52 21.91 1.65
C GLY A 118 -15.28 23.17 0.82
N ASP A 119 -15.80 23.20 -0.40
CA ASP A 119 -15.71 24.37 -1.27
C ASP A 119 -16.47 25.55 -0.66
N SER A 120 -17.70 25.32 -0.18
CA SER A 120 -18.51 26.33 0.50
C SER A 120 -17.86 26.87 1.78
N CYS A 121 -17.21 26.01 2.57
CA CYS A 121 -16.44 26.44 3.75
C CYS A 121 -15.30 27.38 3.35
N THR A 122 -14.53 27.00 2.34
CA THR A 122 -13.39 27.78 1.86
C THR A 122 -13.83 29.15 1.34
N GLU A 123 -14.92 29.18 0.56
CA GLU A 123 -15.51 30.43 0.07
C GLU A 123 -15.99 31.30 1.22
N CYS A 124 -16.77 30.74 2.15
CA CYS A 124 -17.33 31.47 3.29
C CYS A 124 -16.25 32.01 4.24
N GLU A 125 -15.19 31.24 4.51
CA GLU A 125 -14.02 31.70 5.28
C GLU A 125 -13.33 32.90 4.61
N SER A 126 -13.15 32.85 3.29
CA SER A 126 -12.54 33.95 2.54
C SER A 126 -13.42 35.20 2.50
N GLU A 127 -14.75 35.03 2.36
CA GLU A 127 -15.72 36.12 2.39
C GLU A 127 -15.77 36.74 3.79
N ALA A 128 -15.73 35.92 4.84
CA ALA A 128 -15.70 36.38 6.23
C ALA A 128 -14.45 37.23 6.52
N LEU A 129 -13.27 36.77 6.10
CA LEU A 129 -12.03 37.55 6.20
C LEU A 129 -12.14 38.89 5.46
N LYS A 130 -12.70 38.88 4.25
CA LYS A 130 -12.88 40.09 3.45
C LYS A 130 -13.80 41.09 4.15
N ILE A 131 -14.94 40.65 4.65
CA ILE A 131 -15.90 41.48 5.40
C ILE A 131 -15.25 42.04 6.66
N ALA A 132 -14.52 41.22 7.42
CA ALA A 132 -13.85 41.67 8.64
C ALA A 132 -12.72 42.68 8.38
N SER A 133 -12.05 42.57 7.24
CA SER A 133 -10.99 43.51 6.81
C SER A 133 -11.53 44.80 6.18
N GLN A 134 -12.84 44.87 5.91
CA GLN A 134 -13.43 46.00 5.20
C GLN A 134 -13.72 47.14 6.16
N ASP A 135 -13.09 48.29 5.92
CA ASP A 135 -13.44 49.53 6.58
C ASP A 135 -14.78 50.04 6.03
N PHE A 136 -15.79 50.07 6.88
CA PHE A 136 -17.10 50.61 6.52
C PHE A 136 -17.10 52.12 6.76
N ASP A 137 -17.27 52.89 5.69
CA ASP A 137 -17.45 54.34 5.79
C ASP A 137 -18.79 54.65 6.48
N LEU A 138 -18.70 55.41 7.58
CA LEU A 138 -19.83 55.78 8.42
C LEU A 138 -20.64 56.95 7.84
N ASP A 139 -20.18 57.63 6.78
CA ASP A 139 -20.83 58.85 6.28
C ASP A 139 -21.85 58.63 5.17
N TYR A 140 -21.69 57.63 4.29
CA TYR A 140 -22.73 57.26 3.34
C TYR A 140 -22.39 55.95 2.61
N THR A 141 -23.14 54.88 2.86
CA THR A 141 -23.09 53.67 2.03
C THR A 141 -24.40 53.51 1.26
N PRO A 142 -24.44 53.77 -0.06
CA PRO A 142 -25.58 53.38 -0.89
C PRO A 142 -25.55 51.85 -1.02
N GLY A 143 -26.31 51.16 -0.16
CA GLY A 143 -26.33 49.69 -0.11
C GLY A 143 -26.99 49.14 1.17
N PRO A 144 -26.98 47.81 1.33
CA PRO A 144 -27.41 47.18 2.57
C PRO A 144 -26.53 47.65 3.74
N SER A 145 -27.15 47.91 4.89
CA SER A 145 -26.43 48.35 6.10
C SER A 145 -25.31 47.35 6.44
N PRO A 146 -24.11 47.79 6.85
CA PRO A 146 -23.02 46.90 7.24
C PRO A 146 -23.43 45.84 8.27
N LEU A 147 -24.34 46.19 9.20
CA LEU A 147 -24.90 45.24 10.18
C LEU A 147 -25.67 44.09 9.53
N THR A 148 -26.38 44.35 8.42
CA THR A 148 -27.08 43.30 7.67
C THR A 148 -26.13 42.36 6.95
N ILE A 149 -24.97 42.88 6.50
CA ILE A 149 -23.91 42.07 5.88
C ILE A 149 -23.30 41.13 6.93
N PHE A 150 -22.95 41.65 8.11
CA PHE A 150 -22.44 40.83 9.21
C PHE A 150 -23.44 39.75 9.64
N ASN A 151 -24.71 40.11 9.85
CA ASN A 151 -25.73 39.13 10.26
C ASN A 151 -25.95 38.06 9.17
N SER A 152 -26.01 38.44 7.90
CA SER A 152 -26.13 37.47 6.81
C SER A 152 -24.92 36.52 6.73
N MET A 153 -23.72 37.01 7.03
CA MET A 153 -22.53 36.17 7.08
C MET A 153 -22.57 35.19 8.26
N MET A 154 -23.01 35.64 9.44
CA MET A 154 -23.20 34.77 10.60
C MET A 154 -24.22 33.66 10.31
N ASP A 155 -25.36 33.99 9.70
CA ASP A 155 -26.37 33.01 9.30
C ASP A 155 -25.81 31.97 8.31
N LYS A 156 -24.91 32.37 7.39
CA LYS A 156 -24.23 31.43 6.48
C LYS A 156 -23.29 30.49 7.22
N LEU A 157 -22.49 31.02 8.15
CA LEU A 157 -21.53 30.26 8.95
C LEU A 157 -22.25 29.22 9.84
N ASP A 158 -23.35 29.60 10.48
CA ASP A 158 -24.15 28.69 11.31
C ASP A 158 -24.73 27.54 10.48
N ARG A 159 -25.29 27.84 9.30
CA ARG A 159 -25.79 26.79 8.38
C ARG A 159 -24.71 25.80 7.97
N LEU A 160 -23.51 26.28 7.63
CA LEU A 160 -22.40 25.41 7.24
C LEU A 160 -21.90 24.55 8.42
N GLN A 161 -22.01 25.03 9.66
CA GLN A 161 -21.72 24.22 10.84
C GLN A 161 -22.77 23.12 11.05
N ASP A 162 -24.06 23.43 10.91
CA ASP A 162 -25.14 22.46 10.98
C ASP A 162 -24.99 21.37 9.91
N GLU A 163 -24.69 21.76 8.67
CA GLU A 163 -24.40 20.83 7.57
C GLU A 163 -23.20 19.93 7.88
N ALA A 164 -22.15 20.47 8.51
CA ALA A 164 -20.98 19.67 8.92
C ALA A 164 -21.34 18.62 9.98
N ILE A 165 -22.22 18.95 10.92
CA ILE A 165 -22.72 18.03 11.96
C ILE A 165 -23.59 16.94 11.33
N GLU A 166 -24.49 17.31 10.43
CA GLU A 166 -25.31 16.36 9.70
C GLU A 166 -24.44 15.40 8.88
N LEU A 167 -23.49 15.93 8.12
CA LEU A 167 -22.59 15.14 7.29
C LEU A 167 -21.72 14.20 8.13
N LYS A 168 -21.23 14.66 9.28
CA LYS A 168 -20.50 13.82 10.25
C LYS A 168 -21.37 12.66 10.74
N THR A 169 -22.64 12.94 11.02
CA THR A 169 -23.61 11.93 11.48
C THR A 169 -23.84 10.89 10.39
N ARG A 170 -24.13 11.34 9.15
CA ARG A 170 -24.29 10.45 7.99
C ARG A 170 -23.05 9.59 7.74
N ILE A 171 -21.84 10.13 7.86
CA ILE A 171 -20.58 9.37 7.72
C ILE A 171 -20.44 8.32 8.84
N SER A 172 -20.87 8.64 10.05
CA SER A 172 -20.79 7.71 11.19
C SER A 172 -21.83 6.61 11.06
N ASP A 173 -23.02 6.92 10.52
CA ASP A 173 -24.11 5.97 10.30
C ASP A 173 -23.82 4.97 9.17
N LEU A 174 -22.83 5.24 8.31
CA LEU A 174 -22.32 4.26 7.33
C LEU A 174 -21.63 3.06 7.99
N ASP A 175 -21.29 3.15 9.28
CA ASP A 175 -20.69 2.09 10.08
C ASP A 175 -21.77 1.49 11.02
N PRO A 176 -22.55 0.47 10.58
CA PRO A 176 -23.56 -0.10 11.43
C PRO A 176 -22.91 -0.74 12.67
N PRO A 177 -23.46 -0.53 13.89
CA PRO A 177 -23.00 -1.25 15.06
C PRO A 177 -23.27 -2.75 14.84
N GLY A 178 -22.23 -3.57 14.92
CA GLY A 178 -22.19 -4.98 14.49
C GLY A 178 -23.06 -5.99 15.26
N ASN A 179 -24.31 -5.64 15.59
CA ASN A 179 -25.25 -6.49 16.32
C ASN A 179 -26.52 -6.86 15.52
N ASP A 180 -26.73 -6.30 14.33
CA ASP A 180 -27.89 -6.66 13.51
C ASP A 180 -27.57 -7.89 12.65
N GLU A 181 -28.00 -9.05 13.15
CA GLU A 181 -27.94 -10.37 12.49
C GLU A 181 -28.54 -10.37 11.06
N GLU A 182 -29.40 -9.41 10.71
CA GLU A 182 -29.96 -9.24 9.36
C GLU A 182 -29.02 -8.51 8.38
N ASN A 183 -27.94 -7.88 8.85
CA ASN A 183 -27.01 -7.09 8.04
C ASN A 183 -25.59 -7.69 8.06
N LYS A 184 -25.49 -9.00 8.34
CA LYS A 184 -24.24 -9.78 8.38
C LYS A 184 -23.55 -9.94 7.03
N GLU A 185 -24.16 -9.50 5.94
CA GLU A 185 -23.43 -9.10 4.74
C GLU A 185 -22.70 -7.78 5.02
N SER A 186 -21.71 -7.83 5.92
CA SER A 186 -20.61 -6.90 5.90
C SER A 186 -19.82 -7.20 4.63
N THR A 187 -20.33 -6.69 3.51
CA THR A 187 -19.78 -6.83 2.16
C THR A 187 -18.31 -6.45 2.17
N ALA A 188 -17.48 -7.21 1.46
CA ALA A 188 -16.04 -6.94 1.37
C ALA A 188 -15.79 -5.51 0.87
N ALA A 189 -16.72 -4.97 0.08
CA ALA A 189 -16.75 -3.59 -0.37
C ALA A 189 -16.86 -2.56 0.77
N ARG A 190 -17.80 -2.73 1.71
CA ARG A 190 -17.96 -1.83 2.87
C ARG A 190 -16.71 -1.79 3.73
N THR A 191 -16.10 -2.94 3.98
CA THR A 191 -14.87 -3.05 4.78
C THR A 191 -13.72 -2.24 4.17
N GLN A 192 -13.63 -2.19 2.83
CA GLN A 192 -12.62 -1.41 2.13
C GLN A 192 -12.92 0.09 2.10
N ILE A 193 -14.19 0.48 2.00
CA ILE A 193 -14.60 1.86 1.73
C ILE A 193 -14.87 2.66 3.02
N ILE A 194 -15.43 2.06 4.07
CA ILE A 194 -15.72 2.73 5.35
C ILE A 194 -14.49 3.44 5.95
N PRO A 195 -13.28 2.84 5.95
CA PRO A 195 -12.08 3.53 6.43
C PRO A 195 -11.80 4.84 5.71
N LEU A 196 -12.12 4.94 4.41
CA LEU A 196 -11.95 6.17 3.63
C LEU A 196 -12.89 7.27 4.12
N PHE A 197 -14.16 6.94 4.39
CA PHE A 197 -15.12 7.88 4.97
C PHE A 197 -14.75 8.30 6.38
N LYS A 198 -14.24 7.36 7.20
CA LYS A 198 -13.73 7.68 8.55
C LYS A 198 -12.54 8.65 8.50
N ALA A 199 -11.71 8.59 7.46
CA ALA A 199 -10.62 9.53 7.26
C ALA A 199 -11.09 10.97 6.94
N CYS A 200 -12.35 11.16 6.51
CA CYS A 200 -12.94 12.49 6.33
C CYS A 200 -13.36 13.16 7.66
N LEU A 201 -13.58 12.38 8.73
CA LEU A 201 -14.06 12.91 10.02
C LEU A 201 -13.11 13.92 10.67
N PRO A 202 -11.77 13.68 10.73
CA PRO A 202 -10.83 14.68 11.22
C PRO A 202 -10.83 15.96 10.36
N VAL A 203 -11.02 15.84 9.05
CA VAL A 203 -11.08 16.99 8.13
C VAL A 203 -12.33 17.82 8.41
N LEU A 204 -13.50 17.19 8.58
CA LEU A 204 -14.71 17.90 9.00
C LEU A 204 -14.53 18.61 10.33
N ARG A 205 -13.92 17.96 11.32
CA ARG A 205 -13.64 18.59 12.62
C ARG A 205 -12.76 19.85 12.47
N ALA A 206 -11.74 19.79 11.61
CA ALA A 206 -10.89 20.94 11.33
C ALA A 206 -11.68 22.07 10.64
N ARG A 207 -12.51 21.75 9.65
CA ARG A 207 -13.39 22.74 8.98
C ARG A 207 -14.36 23.40 9.95
N THR A 208 -15.04 22.62 10.80
CA THR A 208 -15.92 23.19 11.84
C THR A 208 -15.18 24.13 12.77
N ALA A 209 -13.94 23.81 13.16
CA ALA A 209 -13.13 24.70 13.97
C ALA A 209 -12.77 26.01 13.22
N ASN A 210 -12.46 25.94 11.93
CA ASN A 210 -12.22 27.12 11.11
C ASN A 210 -13.46 28.00 10.96
N LEU A 211 -14.63 27.41 10.70
CA LEU A 211 -15.91 28.13 10.65
C LEU A 211 -16.20 28.85 11.98
N ALA A 212 -15.93 28.20 13.11
CA ALA A 212 -16.08 28.81 14.42
C ALA A 212 -15.13 30.00 14.63
N MET A 213 -13.89 29.92 14.14
CA MET A 213 -12.96 31.06 14.16
C MET A 213 -13.42 32.20 13.25
N ALA A 214 -13.92 31.89 12.05
CA ALA A 214 -14.48 32.89 11.14
C ALA A 214 -15.70 33.60 11.75
N GLN A 215 -16.53 32.86 12.50
CA GLN A 215 -17.66 33.40 13.24
C GLN A 215 -17.21 34.39 14.31
N GLN A 216 -16.22 34.02 15.13
CA GLN A 216 -15.62 34.92 16.14
C GLN A 216 -15.03 36.18 15.50
N LEU A 217 -14.39 36.06 14.34
CA LEU A 217 -13.84 37.19 13.62
C LEU A 217 -14.94 38.16 13.17
N ILE A 218 -16.03 37.65 12.60
CA ILE A 218 -17.17 38.46 12.15
C ILE A 218 -17.88 39.13 13.32
N GLU A 219 -18.06 38.41 14.42
CA GLU A 219 -18.63 38.96 15.65
C GLU A 219 -17.78 40.12 16.19
N GLY A 220 -16.46 39.95 16.28
CA GLY A 220 -15.54 41.01 16.68
C GLY A 220 -15.56 42.22 15.73
N ALA A 221 -15.61 41.99 14.41
CA ALA A 221 -15.73 43.06 13.43
C ALA A 221 -17.05 43.84 13.57
N LYS A 222 -18.16 43.14 13.80
CA LYS A 222 -19.49 43.72 14.04
C LYS A 222 -19.52 44.55 15.33
N GLU A 223 -18.92 44.05 16.41
CA GLU A 223 -18.81 44.77 17.68
C GLU A 223 -18.00 46.06 17.52
N ASN A 224 -16.85 45.98 16.85
CA ASN A 224 -16.00 47.14 16.56
C ASN A 224 -16.75 48.20 15.74
N TYR A 225 -17.45 47.79 14.68
CA TYR A 225 -18.27 48.70 13.88
C TYR A 225 -19.38 49.36 14.72
N SER A 226 -20.06 48.59 15.55
CA SER A 226 -21.13 49.10 16.42
C SER A 226 -20.61 50.12 17.43
N MET A 227 -19.42 49.87 17.99
CA MET A 227 -18.75 50.80 18.91
C MET A 227 -18.33 52.09 18.19
N ALA A 228 -17.75 51.99 16.99
CA ALA A 228 -17.35 53.15 16.19
C ALA A 228 -18.57 54.03 15.85
N LEU A 229 -19.70 53.42 15.49
CA LEU A 229 -20.95 54.11 15.22
C LEU A 229 -21.47 54.82 16.48
N HIS A 230 -21.42 54.18 17.66
CA HIS A 230 -21.81 54.79 18.93
C HIS A 230 -20.94 55.99 19.33
N LEU A 231 -19.62 55.88 19.15
CA LEU A 231 -18.69 56.99 19.38
C LEU A 231 -18.99 58.18 18.46
N LYS A 232 -19.23 57.91 17.17
CA LYS A 232 -19.59 58.94 16.20
C LYS A 232 -20.92 59.63 16.54
N MET A 233 -21.92 58.88 17.01
CA MET A 233 -23.19 59.46 17.46
C MET A 233 -22.98 60.41 18.66
N LEU A 234 -22.12 60.05 19.61
CA LEU A 234 -21.79 60.90 20.77
C LEU A 234 -21.00 62.17 20.40
N GLU A 235 -20.22 62.15 19.32
CA GLU A 235 -19.51 63.34 18.82
C GLU A 235 -20.44 64.33 18.09
N MET A 236 -21.64 63.90 17.69
CA MET A 236 -22.61 64.71 16.97
C MET A 236 -23.64 65.42 17.88
N ASP A 237 -23.72 65.02 19.16
CA ASP A 237 -24.55 65.63 20.22
C ASP A 237 -23.76 66.70 21.02
#